data_AF-A0A532AMI2-F1
#
_entry.id   AF-A0A532AMI2-F1
#
_cell.length_a   1.000
_cell.length_b   1.000
_cell.length_c   1.000
_cell.angle_alpha   90.00
_cell.angle_beta   90.00
_cell.angle_gamma   90.00
#
_symmetry.space_group_name_H-M   'P 1'
#
loop_
_entity.id
_entity.type
_entity.pdbx_description
1 polymer ?
#
loop_
_entity_poly.entity_id
_entity_poly.type
_entity_poly.pdbx_seq_one_letter_code
_entity_poly.pdbx_strand_id
1 'polypeptide(L)'
;VGRGTYVLGRDDTKADPLASIPHGQGTRHIDAPSGKLRFDSTAAPDIGQGDIVADVLSLTAQDHPHEISSYTRDFPDRWFEAGRSWLSRNSFRPTPDGIVPTLGTHAAVMAAIAALTTPGDTIAFEHLTYSQISRSAGLIGRRT
;
A
#
# COMPACT_ATOMS: atom_id res chain seq x y z
N VAL A 1 -15.79 15.39 -30.61
CA VAL A 1 -16.90 16.36 -30.48
C VAL A 1 -18.19 15.60 -30.25
N GLY A 2 -18.80 15.74 -29.06
CA GLY A 2 -20.18 15.35 -28.72
C GLY A 2 -20.44 13.86 -28.40
N ARG A 3 -21.24 13.46 -27.41
CA ARG A 3 -22.12 14.21 -26.49
C ARG A 3 -22.26 13.41 -25.18
N GLY A 4 -21.82 14.00 -24.07
CA GLY A 4 -22.11 13.49 -22.74
C GLY A 4 -23.58 13.69 -22.40
N THR A 5 -24.20 12.66 -21.83
CA THR A 5 -25.53 12.73 -21.24
C THR A 5 -25.41 13.35 -19.85
N TYR A 6 -26.05 14.49 -19.63
CA TYR A 6 -26.22 15.05 -18.30
C TYR A 6 -27.60 14.66 -17.77
N VAL A 7 -27.63 14.13 -16.54
CA VAL A 7 -28.87 13.93 -15.79
C VAL A 7 -29.05 15.13 -14.88
N LEU A 8 -30.18 15.83 -15.00
CA LEU A 8 -30.61 16.88 -14.08
C LEU A 8 -30.89 16.25 -12.71
N GLY A 9 -30.10 16.64 -11.70
CA GLY A 9 -30.38 16.30 -10.31
C GLY A 9 -31.67 16.96 -9.85
N ARG A 10 -32.55 16.20 -9.20
CA ARG A 10 -33.70 16.75 -8.47
C ARG A 10 -33.19 17.46 -7.22
N ASP A 11 -33.63 18.69 -7.01
CA ASP A 11 -33.48 19.40 -5.74
C ASP A 11 -34.38 18.74 -4.68
N ASP A 12 -33.88 17.68 -4.06
CA ASP A 12 -34.41 17.22 -2.77
C ASP A 12 -33.78 18.09 -1.68
N THR A 13 -34.48 19.16 -1.31
CA THR A 13 -34.16 20.01 -0.16
C THR A 13 -34.48 19.30 1.17
N LYS A 14 -33.80 18.18 1.41
CA LYS A 14 -33.54 17.69 2.76
C LYS A 14 -32.08 17.95 3.04
N ALA A 15 -31.82 18.88 3.96
CA ALA A 15 -30.48 19.07 4.51
C ALA A 15 -30.03 17.73 5.13
N ASP A 16 -29.09 17.07 4.46
CA ASP A 16 -28.39 15.92 4.99
C ASP A 16 -27.48 16.40 6.13
N PRO A 17 -27.66 15.93 7.38
CA PRO A 17 -26.80 16.28 8.50
C PRO A 17 -25.32 15.89 8.29
N LEU A 18 -25.02 15.08 7.26
CA LEU A 18 -23.67 14.68 6.86
C LEU A 18 -23.02 15.60 5.82
N ALA A 19 -23.72 16.63 5.33
CA ALA A 19 -23.21 17.55 4.31
C ALA A 19 -22.06 18.45 4.78
N SER A 20 -21.68 18.40 6.06
CA SER A 20 -20.59 19.18 6.64
C SER A 20 -19.27 18.43 6.80
N ILE A 21 -19.09 17.26 6.18
CA ILE A 21 -17.78 16.59 6.17
C ILE A 21 -16.87 17.36 5.18
N PRO A 22 -15.82 18.05 5.64
CA PRO A 22 -14.92 18.77 4.75
C PRO A 22 -14.29 17.76 3.79
N HIS A 23 -14.41 18.03 2.49
CA HIS A 23 -13.78 17.27 1.42
C HIS A 23 -12.25 17.48 1.43
N GLY A 24 -11.58 16.94 2.45
CA GLY A 24 -10.18 16.53 2.32
C GLY A 24 -10.15 15.26 1.46
N GLN A 25 -9.12 15.07 0.64
CA GLN A 25 -8.98 13.83 -0.14
C GLN A 25 -8.98 12.61 0.81
N GLY A 26 -10.07 11.83 0.79
CA GLY A 26 -10.31 10.68 1.66
C GLY A 26 -11.57 10.83 2.51
N THR A 27 -12.48 9.86 2.46
CA THR A 27 -13.76 9.86 3.21
C THR A 27 -13.62 9.51 4.70
N ARG A 28 -12.40 9.52 5.25
CA ARG A 28 -12.11 8.95 6.56
C ARG A 28 -11.21 9.88 7.36
N HIS A 29 -11.64 10.21 8.58
CA HIS A 29 -10.73 10.83 9.56
C HIS A 29 -9.55 9.90 9.80
N ILE A 30 -8.36 10.47 10.01
CA ILE A 30 -7.13 9.70 10.30
C ILE A 30 -7.33 8.95 11.62
N ASP A 31 -7.82 9.67 12.64
CA ASP A 31 -8.10 9.11 13.96
C ASP A 31 -9.58 8.75 14.15
N ALA A 32 -9.81 7.76 15.01
CA ALA A 32 -11.15 7.47 15.50
C ALA A 32 -11.66 8.66 16.32
N PRO A 33 -12.95 9.04 16.22
CA PRO A 33 -13.54 9.99 17.15
C PRO A 33 -13.35 9.55 18.60
N SER A 34 -13.26 10.51 19.52
CA SER A 34 -13.09 10.22 20.95
C SER A 34 -14.14 9.23 21.45
N GLY A 35 -13.69 8.20 22.18
CA GLY A 35 -14.55 7.13 22.71
C GLY A 35 -15.07 6.13 21.67
N LYS A 36 -14.54 6.13 20.44
CA LYS A 36 -14.92 5.18 19.39
C LYS A 36 -13.72 4.31 18.97
N LEU A 37 -14.01 3.06 18.64
CA LEU A 37 -13.06 2.14 18.00
C LEU A 37 -13.38 2.03 16.52
N ARG A 38 -12.35 2.03 15.68
CA ARG A 38 -12.48 1.83 14.24
C ARG A 38 -12.36 0.35 13.89
N PHE A 39 -13.32 -0.13 13.11
CA PHE A 39 -13.34 -1.49 12.55
C PHE A 39 -13.25 -1.47 11.01
N ASP A 40 -12.99 -0.31 10.42
CA ASP A 40 -12.99 -0.07 8.97
C ASP A 40 -11.58 0.17 8.39
N SER A 41 -10.55 0.08 9.24
CA SER A 41 -9.16 0.31 8.89
C SER A 41 -8.33 -0.97 9.07
N THR A 42 -7.37 -1.15 8.18
CA THR A 42 -6.34 -2.20 8.28
C THR A 42 -4.97 -1.59 8.61
N ALA A 43 -4.92 -0.31 8.98
CA ALA A 43 -3.69 0.31 9.45
C ALA A 43 -3.22 -0.40 10.73
N ALA A 44 -1.90 -0.54 10.87
CA ALA A 44 -1.33 -1.11 12.09
C ALA A 44 -1.72 -0.22 13.28
N PRO A 45 -2.07 -0.81 14.44
CA PRO A 45 -2.27 -0.05 15.65
C PRO A 45 -0.97 0.67 16.04
N ASP A 46 -1.10 1.84 16.63
CA ASP A 46 0.05 2.48 17.27
C ASP A 46 0.36 1.80 18.60
N ILE A 47 1.56 1.25 18.69
CA ILE A 47 2.14 0.59 19.86
C ILE A 47 3.44 1.30 20.30
N GLY A 48 3.66 2.54 19.85
CA GLY A 48 4.88 3.31 20.10
C GLY A 48 5.92 3.19 18.98
N GLN A 49 5.58 2.62 17.83
CA GLN A 49 6.51 2.54 16.69
C GLN A 49 6.84 3.90 16.10
N GLY A 50 5.97 4.91 16.31
CA GLY A 50 6.17 6.26 15.77
C GLY A 50 7.50 6.88 16.20
N ASP A 51 7.79 6.82 17.49
CA ASP A 51 9.01 7.40 18.06
C ASP A 51 10.26 6.69 17.53
N ILE A 52 10.24 5.36 17.49
CA ILE A 52 11.35 4.55 16.96
C ILE A 52 11.61 4.87 15.49
N VAL A 53 10.55 4.98 14.69
CA VAL A 53 10.67 5.33 13.26
C VAL A 53 11.21 6.75 13.09
N ALA A 54 10.76 7.70 13.90
CA ALA A 54 11.24 9.08 13.85
C ALA A 54 12.73 9.18 14.16
N ASP A 55 13.20 8.46 15.18
CA ASP A 55 14.61 8.43 15.58
C ASP A 55 15.48 7.82 14.46
N VAL A 56 15.07 6.67 13.92
CA VAL A 56 15.81 5.98 12.84
C VAL A 56 15.88 6.83 11.57
N LEU A 57 14.77 7.46 11.18
CA LEU A 57 14.75 8.35 10.01
C LEU A 57 15.63 9.58 10.23
N SER A 58 15.63 10.14 11.45
CA SER A 58 16.45 11.31 11.78
C SER A 58 17.95 10.98 11.71
N LEU A 59 18.37 9.85 12.28
CA LEU A 59 19.74 9.37 12.18
C LEU A 59 20.15 9.10 10.73
N THR A 60 19.29 8.40 9.98
CA THR A 60 19.55 8.09 8.56
C THR A 60 19.71 9.36 7.72
N ALA A 61 18.90 10.40 7.98
CA ALA A 61 18.97 11.67 7.27
C ALA A 61 20.27 12.44 7.59
N GLN A 62 20.80 12.31 8.81
CA GLN A 62 22.08 12.91 9.20
C GLN A 62 23.27 12.18 8.59
N ASP A 63 23.23 10.85 8.56
CA ASP A 63 24.31 10.02 8.04
C ASP A 63 24.35 9.98 6.50
N HIS A 64 23.18 10.06 5.85
CA HIS A 64 23.02 9.90 4.41
C HIS A 64 22.18 11.03 3.75
N PRO A 65 22.53 12.31 3.93
CA PRO A 65 21.67 13.46 3.56
C PRO A 65 21.45 13.59 2.04
N HIS A 66 22.42 13.18 1.22
CA HIS A 66 22.27 13.20 -0.24
C HIS A 66 21.47 11.99 -0.75
N GLU A 67 21.69 10.79 -0.20
CA GLU A 67 20.98 9.58 -0.63
C GLU A 67 19.48 9.68 -0.35
N ILE A 68 19.08 10.26 0.79
CA ILE A 68 17.66 10.41 1.17
C ILE A 68 16.91 11.43 0.29
N SER A 69 17.62 12.38 -0.33
CA SER A 69 17.04 13.47 -1.13
C SER A 69 17.24 13.29 -2.64
N SER A 70 17.84 12.18 -3.06
CA SER A 70 18.11 11.88 -4.47
C SER A 70 17.29 10.69 -4.98
N TYR A 71 17.35 10.43 -6.28
CA TYR A 71 16.77 9.24 -6.87
C TYR A 71 17.60 8.00 -6.51
N THR A 72 16.93 6.94 -6.05
CA THR A 72 17.54 5.62 -5.95
C THR A 72 17.80 5.06 -7.35
N ARG A 73 19.08 5.00 -7.73
CA ARG A 73 19.53 4.42 -9.02
C ARG A 73 19.90 2.95 -8.86
N ASP A 74 20.57 2.65 -7.76
CA ASP A 74 21.00 1.31 -7.36
C ASP A 74 20.65 1.08 -5.90
N PHE A 75 20.48 -0.18 -5.53
CA PHE A 75 20.28 -0.59 -4.14
C PHE A 75 21.61 -1.09 -3.56
N PRO A 76 22.07 -0.55 -2.43
CA PRO A 76 23.34 -0.98 -1.83
C PRO A 76 23.21 -2.37 -1.20
N ASP A 77 24.29 -3.16 -1.23
CA ASP A 77 24.37 -4.52 -0.67
C ASP A 77 23.79 -4.65 0.75
N ARG A 78 24.02 -3.62 1.56
CA ARG A 78 23.53 -3.54 2.94
C ARG A 78 22.00 -3.62 3.06
N TRP A 79 21.24 -3.21 2.04
CA TRP A 79 19.77 -3.32 2.05
C TRP A 79 19.30 -4.74 1.82
N PHE A 80 19.94 -5.48 0.91
CA PHE A 80 19.64 -6.89 0.69
C PHE A 80 19.99 -7.73 1.91
N GLU A 81 21.12 -7.44 2.55
CA GLU A 81 21.51 -8.09 3.79
C GLU A 81 20.55 -7.78 4.95
N ALA A 82 20.12 -6.53 5.08
CA ALA A 82 19.09 -6.15 6.05
C ALA A 82 17.76 -6.87 5.79
N GLY A 83 17.31 -6.95 4.52
CA GLY A 83 16.12 -7.67 4.11
C GLY A 83 16.21 -9.17 4.39
N ARG A 84 17.37 -9.78 4.13
CA ARG A 84 17.68 -11.17 4.48
C ARG A 84 17.54 -11.41 5.97
N SER A 85 18.15 -10.54 6.78
CA SER A 85 18.08 -10.62 8.25
C SER A 85 16.64 -10.49 8.73
N TRP A 86 15.89 -9.52 8.20
CA TRP A 86 14.50 -9.27 8.57
C TRP A 86 13.57 -10.45 8.27
N LEU A 87 13.68 -11.03 7.06
CA LEU A 87 12.82 -12.13 6.60
C LEU A 87 13.25 -13.49 7.15
N SER A 88 14.47 -13.62 7.67
CA SER A 88 14.94 -14.87 8.27
C SER A 88 14.09 -15.23 9.49
N ARG A 89 13.41 -16.39 9.40
CA ARG A 89 12.55 -16.92 10.46
C ARG A 89 12.65 -18.45 10.48
N ASN A 90 12.72 -19.06 11.67
CA ASN A 90 12.83 -20.51 11.84
C ASN A 90 13.96 -21.11 11.00
N SER A 91 13.67 -22.02 10.08
CA SER A 91 14.62 -22.60 9.12
C SER A 91 14.72 -21.84 7.80
N PHE A 92 13.88 -20.84 7.55
CA PHE A 92 13.93 -20.05 6.33
C PHE A 92 15.09 -19.04 6.39
N ARG A 93 16.04 -19.18 5.47
CA ARG A 93 17.20 -18.30 5.30
C ARG A 93 17.32 -17.94 3.82
N PRO A 94 16.72 -16.81 3.38
CA PRO A 94 16.86 -16.38 2.00
C PRO A 94 18.32 -15.99 1.70
N THR A 95 18.71 -16.08 0.45
CA THR A 95 19.98 -15.52 -0.03
C THR A 95 19.79 -14.03 -0.34
N PRO A 96 20.83 -13.18 -0.20
CA PRO A 96 20.71 -11.74 -0.49
C PRO A 96 20.22 -11.43 -1.92
N ASP A 97 20.64 -12.22 -2.92
CA ASP A 97 20.21 -12.10 -4.31
C ASP A 97 18.73 -12.49 -4.53
N GLY A 98 18.13 -13.21 -3.57
CA GLY A 98 16.70 -13.49 -3.53
C GLY A 98 15.84 -12.38 -2.92
N ILE A 99 16.44 -11.26 -2.49
CA ILE A 99 15.75 -10.14 -1.87
C ILE A 99 15.46 -9.06 -2.92
N VAL A 100 14.19 -8.68 -3.06
CA VAL A 100 13.76 -7.62 -3.99
C VAL A 100 13.09 -6.48 -3.20
N PRO A 101 13.70 -5.29 -3.12
CA PRO A 101 13.07 -4.10 -2.54
C PRO A 101 11.87 -3.65 -3.39
N THR A 102 10.75 -3.35 -2.74
CA THR A 102 9.51 -2.95 -3.41
C THR A 102 8.79 -1.85 -2.63
N LEU A 103 7.94 -1.07 -3.31
CA LEU A 103 7.08 -0.05 -2.70
C LEU A 103 5.86 -0.69 -2.00
N GLY A 104 6.14 -1.49 -0.97
CA GLY A 104 5.14 -2.22 -0.19
C GLY A 104 4.61 -3.50 -0.86
N THR A 105 3.81 -4.25 -0.11
CA THR A 105 3.36 -5.60 -0.47
C THR A 105 2.55 -5.66 -1.78
N HIS A 106 1.73 -4.64 -2.06
CA HIS A 106 0.94 -4.61 -3.29
C HIS A 106 1.84 -4.60 -4.54
N ALA A 107 2.85 -3.73 -4.56
CA ALA A 107 3.80 -3.65 -5.67
C ALA A 107 4.58 -4.96 -5.82
N ALA A 108 4.99 -5.58 -4.71
CA ALA A 108 5.70 -6.87 -4.74
C ALA A 108 4.87 -7.99 -5.38
N VAL A 109 3.63 -8.17 -4.94
CA VAL A 109 2.75 -9.21 -5.46
C VAL A 109 2.44 -8.97 -6.93
N MET A 110 2.16 -7.73 -7.32
CA MET A 110 1.88 -7.39 -8.72
C MET A 110 3.10 -7.60 -9.62
N ALA A 111 4.31 -7.27 -9.15
CA ALA A 111 5.55 -7.55 -9.89
C ALA A 111 5.76 -9.05 -10.08
N ALA A 112 5.56 -9.87 -9.04
CA ALA A 112 5.68 -11.31 -9.14
C ALA A 112 4.66 -11.91 -10.12
N ILE A 113 3.40 -11.50 -10.05
CA ILE A 113 2.37 -11.92 -11.01
C ILE A 113 2.78 -11.52 -12.43
N ALA A 114 3.17 -10.26 -12.64
CA ALA A 114 3.54 -9.75 -13.95
C ALA A 114 4.71 -10.52 -14.57
N ALA A 115 5.70 -10.90 -13.76
CA ALA A 115 6.89 -11.62 -14.20
C ALA A 115 6.65 -13.11 -14.49
N LEU A 116 5.72 -13.75 -13.78
CA LEU A 116 5.51 -15.21 -13.82
C LEU A 116 4.36 -15.66 -14.74
N THR A 117 3.59 -14.73 -15.28
CA THR A 117 2.38 -15.04 -16.07
C THR A 117 2.26 -14.11 -17.28
N THR A 118 1.30 -14.40 -18.17
CA THR A 118 0.96 -13.60 -19.35
C THR A 118 -0.54 -13.24 -19.31
N PRO A 119 -1.00 -12.16 -19.97
CA PRO A 119 -2.43 -11.91 -20.12
C PRO A 119 -3.18 -13.14 -20.67
N GLY A 120 -4.33 -13.45 -20.07
CA GLY A 120 -5.12 -14.65 -20.35
C GLY A 120 -4.91 -15.79 -19.35
N ASP A 121 -3.77 -15.81 -18.65
CA ASP A 121 -3.49 -16.81 -17.60
C ASP A 121 -4.45 -16.65 -16.42
N THR A 122 -4.77 -17.78 -15.79
CA THR A 122 -5.65 -17.84 -14.63
C THR A 122 -4.83 -17.86 -13.34
N ILE A 123 -5.22 -17.03 -12.37
CA ILE A 123 -4.66 -17.02 -11.02
C ILE A 123 -5.73 -17.50 -10.06
N ALA A 124 -5.42 -18.57 -9.33
CA ALA A 124 -6.27 -19.03 -8.24
C ALA A 124 -6.04 -18.18 -6.98
N PHE A 125 -7.12 -17.77 -6.34
CA PHE A 125 -7.12 -17.12 -5.04
C PHE A 125 -7.90 -17.95 -4.04
N GLU A 126 -7.53 -17.87 -2.76
CA GLU A 126 -8.35 -18.40 -1.68
C GLU A 126 -9.73 -17.71 -1.66
N HIS A 127 -10.75 -18.42 -1.17
CA HIS A 127 -12.12 -17.90 -1.16
C HIS A 127 -12.26 -16.59 -0.37
N LEU A 128 -11.53 -16.47 0.74
CA LEU A 128 -11.40 -15.25 1.52
C LEU A 128 -10.05 -14.61 1.24
N THR A 129 -9.98 -13.77 0.21
CA THR A 129 -8.73 -13.14 -0.23
C THR A 129 -8.78 -11.61 -0.11
N TYR A 130 -7.59 -11.00 -0.14
CA TYR A 130 -7.48 -9.54 -0.20
C TYR A 130 -7.86 -9.04 -1.60
N SER A 131 -9.11 -8.58 -1.71
CA SER A 131 -9.75 -8.24 -3.00
C SER A 131 -9.00 -7.24 -3.89
N GLN A 132 -8.13 -6.39 -3.33
CA GLN A 132 -7.33 -5.46 -4.14
C GLN A 132 -6.35 -6.17 -5.05
N ILE A 133 -5.75 -7.29 -4.61
CA ILE A 133 -4.79 -8.04 -5.44
C ILE A 133 -5.53 -8.77 -6.57
N SER A 134 -6.63 -9.45 -6.26
CA SER A 134 -7.46 -10.11 -7.29
C SER A 134 -7.91 -9.12 -8.35
N ARG A 135 -8.43 -7.94 -7.95
CA ARG A 135 -8.80 -6.89 -8.91
C ARG A 135 -7.61 -6.39 -9.73
N SER A 136 -6.46 -6.11 -9.10
CA SER A 136 -5.28 -5.63 -9.81
C SER A 136 -4.70 -6.65 -10.79
N ALA A 137 -4.75 -7.95 -10.45
CA ALA A 137 -4.39 -9.03 -11.38
C ALA A 137 -5.28 -9.03 -12.62
N GLY A 138 -6.59 -8.84 -12.43
CA GLY A 138 -7.56 -8.64 -13.52
C GLY A 138 -7.21 -7.46 -14.43
N LEU A 139 -6.82 -6.32 -13.84
CA LEU A 139 -6.44 -5.12 -14.58
C LEU A 139 -5.21 -5.31 -15.48
N ILE A 140 -4.28 -6.18 -15.12
CA ILE A 140 -3.13 -6.55 -15.97
C ILE A 140 -3.41 -7.77 -16.86
N GLY A 141 -4.69 -8.12 -17.05
CA GLY A 141 -5.16 -9.08 -18.03
C GLY A 141 -5.18 -10.54 -17.56
N ARG A 142 -5.05 -10.82 -16.26
CA ARG A 142 -5.19 -12.18 -15.73
C ARG A 142 -6.66 -12.50 -15.44
N ARG A 143 -7.02 -13.77 -15.54
CA ARG A 143 -8.34 -14.26 -15.11
C ARG A 143 -8.27 -14.62 -13.62
N THR A 144 -9.24 -14.18 -12.83
CA THR A 144 -9.24 -14.28 -11.36
C THR A 144 -10.51 -14.93 -10.86
#